data_AF-A0A9E0WBA7-F1
#
_entry.id   AF-A0A9E0WBA7-F1
#
_cell.length_a   1.000
_cell.length_b   1.000
_cell.length_c   1.000
_cell.angle_alpha   90.00
_cell.angle_beta   90.00
_cell.angle_gamma   90.00
#
_symmetry.space_group_name_H-M   'P 1'
#
loop_
_entity.id
_entity.type
_entity.pdbx_description
1 polymer ?
#
loop_
_entity_poly.entity_id
_entity_poly.type
_entity_poly.pdbx_seq_one_letter_code
_entity_poly.pdbx_strand_id
1 'polypeptide(L)' 'MEKHYHHLSTTDRVTLMFLKRQGLSLRAIASELNRSPSTLSRELHRRTVEGRPYDA' A
#
# COMPACT_ATOMS: atom_id res chain seq x y z
N MET A 1 15.24 -15.87 11.12
CA MET A 1 14.96 -14.45 10.82
C MET A 1 13.45 -14.26 10.82
N GLU A 2 12.87 -13.84 11.94
CA GLU A 2 11.43 -13.58 12.01
C GLU A 2 11.08 -12.45 11.04
N LYS A 3 10.23 -12.73 10.06
CA LYS A 3 9.63 -11.68 9.25
C LYS A 3 8.61 -10.98 10.13
N HIS A 4 9.01 -9.93 10.84
CA HIS A 4 8.10 -9.03 11.53
C HIS A 4 7.13 -8.46 10.48
N TYR A 5 5.94 -9.06 10.41
CA TYR A 5 4.91 -8.66 9.49
C TYR A 5 4.32 -7.36 10.03
N HIS A 6 4.94 -6.24 9.66
CA HIS A 6 4.36 -4.93 9.90
C HIS A 6 3.18 -4.78 8.95
N HIS A 7 1.97 -5.05 9.46
CA HIS A 7 0.75 -4.73 8.75
C HIS A 7 0.79 -3.27 8.35
N LEU A 8 0.44 -3.00 7.09
CA LEU A 8 0.29 -1.64 6.61
C LEU A 8 -0.80 -0.97 7.45
N SER A 9 -0.47 0.14 8.10
CA SER A 9 -1.44 0.86 8.93
C SER A 9 -2.61 1.36 8.06
N THR A 10 -3.76 1.65 8.65
CA THR A 10 -4.88 2.27 7.91
C THR A 10 -4.45 3.57 7.25
N THR A 11 -3.63 4.37 7.93
CA THR A 11 -3.07 5.62 7.40
C THR A 11 -2.17 5.35 6.19
N ASP A 12 -1.24 4.40 6.29
CA ASP A 12 -0.34 4.03 5.19
C ASP A 12 -1.15 3.56 3.96
N ARG A 13 -2.25 2.83 4.18
CA ARG A 13 -3.17 2.38 3.13
C ARG A 13 -3.92 3.54 2.47
N VAL A 14 -4.44 4.47 3.27
CA VAL A 14 -5.15 5.67 2.76
C VAL A 14 -4.19 6.54 1.95
N THR A 15 -2.99 6.79 2.46
CA THR A 15 -1.95 7.56 1.77
C THR A 15 -1.51 6.86 0.48
N LEU A 16 -1.29 5.54 0.50
CA LEU A 16 -1.01 4.75 -0.71
C LEU A 16 -2.10 4.94 -1.77
N MET A 17 -3.38 4.87 -1.39
CA MET A 17 -4.48 5.07 -2.34
C MET A 17 -4.54 6.50 -2.86
N PHE A 18 -4.43 7.49 -1.98
CA PHE A 18 -4.50 8.90 -2.33
C PHE A 18 -3.42 9.27 -3.34
N LEU A 19 -2.16 8.92 -3.05
CA LEU A 19 -1.03 9.19 -3.94
C LEU A 19 -1.11 8.37 -5.23
N LYS A 20 -1.61 7.13 -5.17
CA LYS A 20 -1.81 6.32 -6.39
C LYS A 20 -2.88 6.93 -7.30
N ARG A 21 -3.96 7.49 -6.74
CA ARG A 21 -5.00 8.23 -7.49
C ARG A 21 -4.47 9.51 -8.11
N GLN A 22 -3.47 10.15 -7.50
CA GLN A 22 -2.75 11.29 -8.09
C GLN A 22 -1.79 10.88 -9.22
N GLY A 23 -1.63 9.59 -9.51
CA GLY A 23 -0.76 9.09 -10.57
C GLY A 23 0.69 8.84 -10.15
N LEU A 24 1.01 8.90 -8.84
CA LEU A 24 2.38 8.63 -8.38
C LEU A 24 2.77 7.17 -8.61
N SER A 25 4.07 6.97 -8.87
CA SER A 25 4.66 5.64 -8.97
C SER A 25 4.77 4.99 -7.59
N LEU A 26 4.73 3.65 -7.54
CA LEU A 26 4.88 2.92 -6.27
C LEU A 26 6.21 3.18 -5.58
N ARG A 27 7.26 3.53 -6.34
CA ARG A 27 8.57 3.86 -5.78
C ARG A 27 8.53 5.21 -5.04
N ALA A 28 7.88 6.21 -5.62
CA ALA A 28 7.70 7.51 -4.96
C ALA A 28 6.90 7.36 -3.66
N ILE A 29 5.79 6.60 -3.72
CA ILE A 29 4.94 6.34 -2.55
C ILE A 29 5.68 5.52 -1.48
N ALA A 30 6.49 4.55 -1.89
CA ALA A 30 7.34 3.77 -0.98
C ALA A 30 8.32 4.64 -0.20
N SER A 31 8.95 5.60 -0.87
CA SER A 31 9.83 6.58 -0.24
C SER A 31 9.07 7.45 0.76
N GLU A 32 7.87 7.92 0.42
CA GLU A 32 7.05 8.77 1.29
C GLU A 32 6.54 8.03 2.53
N LEU A 33 6.13 6.77 2.37
CA LEU A 33 5.66 5.92 3.46
C LEU A 33 6.79 5.25 4.26
N ASN A 34 8.05 5.44 3.85
CA ASN A 34 9.21 4.73 4.37
C ASN A 34 8.99 3.20 4.40
N ARG A 35 8.39 2.66 3.33
CA ARG A 35 8.07 1.24 3.14
C ARG A 35 8.77 0.70 1.90
N SER A 36 8.92 -0.62 1.82
CA SER A 36 9.42 -1.22 0.57
C SER A 36 8.34 -1.17 -0.53
N PRO A 37 8.73 -0.93 -1.80
CA PRO A 37 7.80 -1.03 -2.93
C PRO A 37 7.12 -2.40 -3.03
N SER A 38 7.82 -3.46 -2.60
CA SER A 38 7.28 -4.83 -2.59
C SER A 38 6.18 -5.02 -1.56
N THR A 39 6.21 -4.35 -0.42
CA THR A 39 5.11 -4.35 0.56
C THR A 39 3.87 -3.65 -0.01
N LEU A 40 4.05 -2.47 -0.62
CA LEU A 40 2.93 -1.74 -1.23
C LEU A 40 2.32 -2.50 -2.42
N SER A 41 3.15 -3.13 -3.25
CA SER A 41 2.70 -3.97 -4.36
C SER A 41 1.88 -5.17 -3.88
N ARG A 42 2.35 -5.87 -2.84
CA ARG A 42 1.60 -6.97 -2.21
C ARG A 42 0.27 -6.50 -1.65
N GLU A 43 0.22 -5.31 -1.06
CA GLU A 43 -1.02 -4.74 -0.53
C GLU A 43 -2.03 -4.41 -1.64
N LEU A 44 -1.56 -3.81 -2.74
CA LEU A 44 -2.41 -3.57 -3.91
C LEU A 44 -2.92 -4.86 -4.53
N HIS A 45 -2.05 -5.88 -4.64
CA HIS A 45 -2.45 -7.18 -5.16
C HIS A 45 -3.47 -7.87 -4.25
N ARG A 46 -3.27 -7.83 -2.93
CA ARG A 46 -4.23 -8.35 -1.95
C ARG A 46 -5.61 -7.72 -2.14
N ARG A 47 -5.67 -6.40 -2.34
CA ARG A 47 -6.92 -5.69 -2.65
C ARG A 47 -7.58 -6.12 -3.95
N THR A 48 -6.80 -6.38 -5.02
CA THR A 48 -7.38 -6.89 -6.27
C THR A 48 -7.98 -8.29 -6.13
N VAL A 49 -7.41 -9.13 -5.26
CA VAL A 49 -7.91 -10.48 -4.97
C VAL A 49 -9.14 -10.46 -4.08
N GLU A 50 -9.22 -9.53 -3.13
CA GLU A 50 -10.35 -9.43 -2.21
C GLU A 50 -11.57 -8.69 -2.80
N GLY A 51 -11.43 -8.03 -3.96
CA GLY A 51 -12.56 -7.42 -4.70
C GLY A 51 -13.32 -6.32 -3.93
N ARG A 52 -12.80 -5.85 -2.80
CA ARG A 52 -13.45 -4.84 -1.96
C ARG A 52 -13.00 -3.43 -2.34
N PRO A 53 -13.82 -2.63 -3.03
CA PRO A 53 -13.62 -1.20 -3.05
C PRO A 53 -13.73 -0.69 -1.61
N TYR A 54 -12.74 0.09 -1.17
CA TYR A 54 -12.90 0.88 0.05
C TYR A 54 -13.76 2.09 -0.30
N ASP A 55 -15.06 1.86 -0.38
CA ASP A 55 -16.14 2.84 -0.32
C ASP A 55 -17.42 2.07 0.09
N ALA A 56 -17.62 1.96 1.41
CA ALA A 56 -18.89 1.75 2.09
C ALA A 56 -18.75 2.27 3.52
#